data_AF-A0AAP3END5-F1
#
_entry.id   AF-A0AAP3END5-F1
#
_cell.length_a   1.000
_cell.length_b   1.000
_cell.length_c   1.000
_cell.angle_alpha   90.00
_cell.angle_beta   90.00
_cell.angle_gamma   90.00
#
_symmetry.space_group_name_H-M   'P 1'
#
loop_
_entity.id
_entity.type
_entity.pdbx_description
1 polymer ?
#
loop_
_entity_poly.entity_id
_entity_poly.type
_entity_poly.pdbx_seq_one_letter_code
_entity_poly.pdbx_strand_id
1 'polypeptide(L)'
;WAYDTPYFSYPLVADNGGYAFKKTATGYDVKDTGVKNAGAKMGVGYISEMIKSGHLEKGLDYGVMDAKFNKGEVAMMINGPWAWSNLD
;
A
#
# COMPACT_ATOMS: atom_id res chain seq x y z
N TRP A 1 1.12 4.57 6.60
CA TRP A 1 1.19 3.11 6.72
C TRP A 1 2.57 2.64 6.29
N ALA A 2 2.90 1.36 6.47
CA ALA A 2 4.17 0.78 6.02
C ALA A 2 4.22 0.70 4.49
N TYR A 3 4.49 1.84 3.84
CA TYR A 3 4.28 1.99 2.40
C TYR A 3 5.33 1.26 1.56
N ASP A 4 6.48 0.96 2.16
CA ASP A 4 7.58 0.21 1.57
C ASP A 4 7.30 -1.30 1.48
N THR A 5 6.29 -1.76 2.22
CA THR A 5 5.81 -3.14 2.21
C THR A 5 4.69 -3.26 1.18
N PRO A 6 4.91 -3.98 0.05
CA PRO A 6 3.97 -3.99 -1.06
C PRO A 6 2.54 -4.39 -0.67
N TYR A 7 2.39 -5.28 0.32
CA TYR A 7 1.08 -5.71 0.83
C TYR A 7 0.16 -4.53 1.22
N PHE A 8 0.68 -3.53 1.94
CA PHE A 8 -0.13 -2.40 2.40
C PHE A 8 -0.34 -1.33 1.31
N SER A 9 0.56 -1.25 0.34
CA SER A 9 0.48 -0.28 -0.77
C SER A 9 -0.26 -0.84 -1.99
N TYR A 10 -0.39 -2.17 -2.11
CA TYR A 10 -1.01 -2.84 -3.25
C TYR A 10 -2.44 -2.38 -3.53
N PRO A 11 -3.31 -2.09 -2.54
CA PRO A 11 -4.64 -1.54 -2.81
C PRO A 11 -4.59 -0.28 -3.69
N LEU A 12 -3.68 0.66 -3.42
CA LEU A 12 -3.51 1.87 -4.23
C LEU A 12 -2.92 1.59 -5.62
N VAL A 13 -2.04 0.59 -5.71
CA VAL A 13 -1.46 0.17 -7.00
C VAL A 13 -2.50 -0.53 -7.88
N ALA A 14 -3.39 -1.31 -7.28
CA ALA A 14 -4.41 -2.09 -7.98
C ALA A 14 -5.66 -1.28 -8.35
N ASP A 15 -5.94 -0.20 -7.62
CA ASP A 15 -7.17 0.62 -7.74
C ASP A 15 -7.51 0.99 -9.18
N ASN A 16 -6.53 1.46 -9.94
CA ASN A 16 -6.75 1.88 -11.33
C ASN A 16 -6.39 0.80 -12.37
N GLY A 17 -6.48 -0.48 -12.00
CA GLY A 17 -6.31 -1.62 -12.90
C GLY A 17 -4.94 -2.31 -12.81
N GLY A 18 -4.12 -2.01 -11.79
CA GLY A 18 -2.94 -2.81 -11.49
C GLY A 18 -3.32 -4.23 -11.04
N TYR A 19 -2.53 -5.23 -11.43
CA TYR A 19 -2.73 -6.62 -11.01
C TYR A 19 -1.41 -7.37 -10.97
N ALA A 20 -1.32 -8.41 -10.14
CA ALA A 20 -0.15 -9.29 -10.08
C ALA A 20 -0.02 -10.13 -11.36
N PHE A 21 -0.97 -11.06 -11.58
CA PHE A 21 -1.08 -11.88 -12.78
C PHE A 21 -2.49 -11.81 -13.34
N LYS A 22 -2.63 -11.84 -14.67
CA LYS A 22 -3.95 -11.77 -15.30
C LYS A 22 -4.77 -12.99 -14.92
N LYS A 23 -5.95 -12.76 -14.33
CA LYS A 23 -6.91 -13.83 -14.07
C LYS A 23 -7.49 -14.36 -15.38
N THR A 24 -7.53 -15.68 -15.52
CA THR A 24 -8.16 -16.39 -16.64
C THR A 24 -9.37 -17.18 -16.13
N ALA A 25 -10.07 -17.89 -17.02
CA ALA A 25 -11.21 -18.72 -16.63
C ALA A 25 -10.83 -19.88 -15.68
N THR A 26 -9.60 -20.38 -15.78
CA THR A 26 -9.13 -21.58 -15.06
C THR A 26 -7.99 -21.30 -14.08
N GLY A 27 -7.48 -20.06 -14.00
CA GLY A 27 -6.37 -19.72 -13.12
C GLY A 27 -5.77 -18.34 -13.41
N TYR A 28 -4.45 -18.30 -13.57
CA TYR A 28 -3.68 -17.09 -13.82
C TYR A 28 -2.68 -17.30 -14.96
N ASP A 29 -2.52 -16.30 -15.82
CA ASP A 29 -1.44 -16.26 -16.78
C ASP A 29 -0.18 -15.67 -16.12
N VAL A 30 0.81 -16.52 -15.84
CA VAL A 30 2.07 -16.13 -15.20
C VAL A 30 2.97 -15.28 -16.10
N LYS A 31 2.66 -15.16 -17.41
CA LYS A 31 3.39 -14.33 -18.37
C LYS A 31 2.79 -12.93 -18.51
N ASP A 32 1.55 -12.74 -18.07
CA ASP A 32 0.86 -11.44 -18.12
C ASP A 32 0.81 -10.83 -16.72
N THR A 33 1.65 -9.81 -16.51
CA THR A 33 1.70 -9.03 -15.27
C THR A 33 1.19 -7.61 -15.48
N GLY A 34 0.39 -7.12 -14.54
CA GLY A 34 -0.21 -5.78 -14.58
C GLY A 34 0.63 -4.71 -13.91
N VAL A 35 1.81 -5.06 -13.37
CA VAL A 35 2.63 -4.19 -12.51
C VAL A 35 3.17 -2.94 -13.21
N LYS A 36 3.16 -2.88 -14.56
CA LYS A 36 3.68 -1.76 -15.37
C LYS A 36 2.59 -1.06 -16.21
N ASN A 37 1.33 -1.44 -16.06
CA ASN A 37 0.26 -0.78 -16.82
C ASN A 37 0.03 0.67 -16.33
N ALA A 38 -0.81 1.43 -17.05
CA ALA A 38 -1.05 2.84 -16.73
C ALA A 38 -1.62 3.03 -15.31
N GLY A 39 -2.50 2.12 -14.87
CA GLY A 39 -3.08 2.12 -13.54
C GLY A 39 -2.05 1.93 -12.42
N ALA A 40 -1.23 0.89 -12.54
CA ALA A 40 -0.17 0.61 -11.57
C ALA A 40 0.82 1.78 -11.46
N LYS A 41 1.18 2.41 -12.59
CA LYS A 41 2.03 3.60 -12.61
C LYS A 41 1.40 4.79 -11.90
N MET A 42 0.09 4.99 -12.04
CA MET A 42 -0.63 6.04 -11.31
C MET A 42 -0.61 5.81 -9.80
N GLY A 43 -0.91 4.58 -9.35
CA GLY A 43 -0.92 4.25 -7.92
C GLY A 43 0.46 4.44 -7.27
N VAL A 44 1.52 3.92 -7.90
CA VAL A 44 2.90 4.13 -7.42
C VAL A 44 3.30 5.61 -7.52
N GLY A 45 2.89 6.30 -8.57
CA GLY A 45 3.13 7.74 -8.75
C GLY A 45 2.51 8.58 -7.63
N TYR A 46 1.27 8.26 -7.23
CA TYR A 46 0.58 8.92 -6.13
C TYR A 46 1.30 8.70 -4.79
N ILE A 47 1.73 7.47 -4.49
CA ILE A 47 2.53 7.17 -3.29
C ILE A 47 3.85 7.96 -3.32
N SER A 48 4.52 8.01 -4.47
CA SER A 48 5.76 8.78 -4.63
C SER A 48 5.53 10.27 -4.40
N GLU A 49 4.40 10.82 -4.86
CA GLU A 49 4.05 12.22 -4.66
C GLU A 49 3.79 12.54 -3.19
N MET A 50 3.04 11.69 -2.46
CA MET A 50 2.82 11.88 -1.02
C MET A 50 4.14 11.89 -0.22
N ILE A 51 5.13 11.11 -0.64
CA ILE A 51 6.47 11.13 -0.01
C ILE A 51 7.20 12.44 -0.34
N LYS A 52 7.15 12.89 -1.60
CA LYS A 52 7.81 14.13 -2.03
C LYS A 52 7.20 15.37 -1.43
N SER A 53 5.88 15.40 -1.25
CA SER A 53 5.15 16.52 -0.65
C SER A 53 5.19 16.51 0.88
N GLY A 54 5.78 15.48 1.51
CA GLY A 54 5.93 15.38 2.96
C GLY A 54 4.69 14.88 3.71
N HIS A 55 3.65 14.41 3.00
CA HIS A 55 2.48 13.78 3.63
C HIS A 55 2.77 12.36 4.14
N LEU A 56 3.75 11.67 3.53
CA LEU A 56 4.33 10.44 4.04
C LEU A 56 5.81 10.67 4.34
N GLU A 57 6.21 10.45 5.58
CA GLU A 57 7.62 10.48 5.96
C GLU A 57 8.39 9.34 5.28
N LYS A 58 9.67 9.57 4.97
CA LYS A 58 10.54 8.53 4.40
C LYS A 58 10.90 7.51 5.48
N GLY A 59 10.86 6.23 5.12
CA GLY A 59 11.29 5.12 5.99
C GLY A 59 10.25 4.71 7.04
N LEU A 60 8.97 5.03 6.84
CA LEU A 60 7.90 4.54 7.69
C LEU A 60 7.73 3.03 7.49
N ASP A 61 8.20 2.27 8.48
CA ASP A 61 7.93 0.83 8.59
C ASP A 61 6.65 0.55 9.40
N TYR A 62 6.34 -0.73 9.57
CA TYR A 62 5.17 -1.18 10.32
C TYR A 62 5.18 -0.72 11.78
N GLY A 63 6.30 -0.91 12.49
CA GLY A 63 6.40 -0.62 13.92
C GLY A 63 6.32 0.87 14.22
N VAL A 64 6.94 1.70 13.38
CA VAL A 64 6.87 3.16 13.48
C VAL A 64 5.43 3.63 13.29
N MET A 65 4.73 3.12 12.27
CA MET A 65 3.34 3.51 12.01
C MET A 65 2.38 3.09 13.11
N ASP A 66 2.52 1.88 13.63
CA ASP A 66 1.72 1.36 14.74
C ASP A 66 1.92 2.24 15.99
N ALA A 67 3.17 2.53 16.35
CA ALA A 67 3.50 3.37 17.49
C ALA A 67 2.98 4.81 17.35
N LYS A 68 3.12 5.43 16.17
CA LYS A 68 2.61 6.80 15.91
C LYS A 68 1.09 6.87 16.02
N PHE A 69 0.38 5.87 15.49
CA PHE A 69 -1.08 5.84 15.56
C PHE A 69 -1.57 5.62 16.99
N ASN A 70 -0.97 4.68 17.73
CA ASN A 70 -1.30 4.42 19.13
C ASN A 70 -1.05 5.62 20.06
N LYS A 71 -0.08 6.48 19.72
CA LYS A 71 0.19 7.74 20.44
C LYS A 71 -0.68 8.92 19.98
N GLY A 72 -1.53 8.75 18.98
CA GLY A 72 -2.34 9.82 18.39
C GLY A 72 -1.54 10.85 17.58
N GLU A 73 -0.30 10.52 17.19
CA GLU A 73 0.59 11.42 16.42
C GLU A 73 0.19 11.49 14.93
N VAL A 74 -0.59 10.52 14.45
CA VAL A 74 -1.14 10.48 13.08
C VAL A 74 -2.63 10.21 13.12
N ALA A 75 -3.39 10.87 12.25
CA ALA A 75 -4.85 10.74 12.22
C ALA A 75 -5.34 9.43 11.58
N MET A 76 -4.52 8.79 10.74
CA MET A 76 -4.92 7.62 9.96
C MET A 76 -3.78 6.60 9.85
N MET A 77 -4.16 5.32 9.84
CA MET A 77 -3.29 4.19 9.54
C MET A 77 -4.03 3.20 8.63
N ILE A 78 -3.31 2.60 7.68
CA ILE A 78 -3.78 1.42 6.93
C ILE A 78 -3.12 0.21 7.56
N ASN A 79 -3.94 -0.66 8.16
CA ASN A 79 -3.50 -1.91 8.78
C ASN A 79 -4.65 -2.94 8.75
N GLY A 80 -4.38 -4.18 9.13
CA GLY A 80 -5.40 -5.21 9.22
C GLY A 80 -6.00 -5.36 10.63
N PRO A 81 -7.04 -6.21 10.77
CA PRO A 81 -7.73 -6.44 12.04
C PRO A 81 -6.83 -6.91 13.18
N TRP A 82 -5.71 -7.57 12.86
CA TRP A 82 -4.73 -8.03 13.85
C TRP A 82 -4.09 -6.90 14.66
N ALA A 83 -4.10 -5.65 14.17
CA ALA A 83 -3.56 -4.51 14.90
C ALA A 83 -4.54 -3.93 15.93
N TRP A 84 -5.83 -4.30 15.88
CA TRP A 84 -6.84 -3.72 16.76
C TRP A 84 -6.59 -4.00 18.25
N SER A 85 -6.01 -5.15 18.59
CA SER A 85 -5.65 -5.48 19.98
C SER A 85 -4.59 -4.56 20.59
N ASN A 86 -3.88 -3.79 19.76
CA ASN A 86 -2.89 -2.81 20.21
C ASN A 86 -3.51 -1.42 20.45
N LEU A 87 -4.78 -1.21 20.04
CA LEU A 87 -5.48 0.08 20.13
C LEU A 87 -6.29 0.24 21.43
N ASP A 88 -6.37 -0.81 22.25
CA ASP A 88 -7.13 -0.86 23.51
C ASP A 88 -6.42 -0.14 24.67
#